data_AF-B7KIV9-F1
#
_entry.id   AF-B7KIV9-F1
#
_cell.length_a   1.000
_cell.length_b   1.000
_cell.length_c   1.000
_cell.angle_alpha   90.00
_cell.angle_beta   90.00
_cell.angle_gamma   90.00
#
_symmetry.space_group_name_H-M   'P 1'
#
loop_
_entity.id
_entity.type
_entity.pdbx_description
1 polymer ?
#
loop_
_entity_poly.entity_id
_entity_poly.type
_entity_poly.pdbx_seq_one_letter_code
_entity_poly.pdbx_strand_id
1 'polypeptide(L)'
;MSSFEELKATLKDKWLSYYEHNRSWLKEMLENTKSWVEVSDDGYRPSSHLIIGAISVLEPNLRDWLIPFCELNSEEDSIIKVLGLDFDPEKELAKRTKEASNLQNYQSDPYLEEIRQQNQN
;
A
#
# COMPACT_ATOMS: atom_id res chain seq x y z
N MET A 1 18.86 11.79 6.31
CA MET A 1 17.44 12.11 6.13
C MET A 1 16.97 11.32 4.94
N SER A 2 15.96 10.47 5.09
CA SER A 2 15.36 9.80 3.93
C SER A 2 14.67 10.83 3.05
N SER A 3 14.80 10.66 1.74
CA SER A 3 14.10 11.53 0.79
C SER A 3 12.58 11.36 0.91
N PHE A 4 11.80 12.35 0.44
CA PHE A 4 10.35 12.22 0.40
C PHE A 4 9.89 11.02 -0.46
N GLU A 5 10.64 10.66 -1.49
CA GLU A 5 10.34 9.49 -2.33
C GLU A 5 10.62 8.17 -1.60
N GLU A 6 11.69 8.08 -0.80
CA GLU A 6 11.90 6.92 0.08
C GLU A 6 10.75 6.79 1.09
N LEU A 7 10.30 7.91 1.66
CA LEU A 7 9.14 7.93 2.57
C LEU A 7 7.87 7.42 1.87
N LYS A 8 7.58 7.86 0.65
CA LYS A 8 6.41 7.38 -0.10
C LYS A 8 6.46 5.87 -0.36
N ALA A 9 7.64 5.36 -0.72
CA ALA A 9 7.82 3.92 -0.93
C ALA A 9 7.51 3.13 0.35
N THR A 10 8.01 3.57 1.51
CA THR A 10 7.74 2.89 2.78
C THR A 10 6.29 3.02 3.22
N LEU A 11 5.64 4.16 2.97
CA LEU A 11 4.23 4.38 3.31
C LEU A 11 3.30 3.42 2.58
N LYS A 12 3.51 3.21 1.28
CA LYS A 12 2.70 2.27 0.49
C LYS A 12 2.77 0.86 1.08
N ASP A 13 3.96 0.37 1.38
CA ASP A 13 4.15 -0.96 1.96
C ASP A 13 3.51 -1.08 3.33
N LYS A 14 3.73 -0.10 4.21
CA LYS A 14 3.16 -0.06 5.57
C LYS A 14 1.63 -0.04 5.54
N TRP A 15 1.04 0.80 4.68
CA TRP A 15 -0.40 0.89 4.53
C TRP A 15 -0.99 -0.44 4.04
N LEU A 16 -0.40 -1.06 3.02
CA LEU A 16 -0.87 -2.33 2.48
C LEU A 16 -0.77 -3.46 3.51
N SER A 17 0.34 -3.56 4.25
CA SER A 17 0.48 -4.55 5.31
C SER A 17 -0.52 -4.33 6.46
N TYR A 18 -0.76 -3.07 6.84
CA TYR A 18 -1.79 -2.74 7.82
C TYR A 18 -3.18 -3.14 7.34
N TYR A 19 -3.53 -2.77 6.10
CA TYR A 19 -4.82 -3.09 5.50
C TYR A 19 -5.02 -4.61 5.40
N GLU A 20 -4.02 -5.36 4.92
CA GLU A 20 -4.08 -6.82 4.81
C GLU A 20 -4.31 -7.49 6.17
N HIS A 21 -3.55 -7.08 7.20
CA HIS A 21 -3.67 -7.63 8.55
C HIS A 21 -5.03 -7.36 9.19
N ASN A 22 -5.62 -6.20 8.87
CA ASN A 22 -6.86 -5.71 9.45
C ASN A 22 -8.08 -5.86 8.51
N ARG A 23 -7.90 -6.55 7.38
CA ARG A 23 -8.82 -6.53 6.24
C ARG A 23 -10.25 -6.91 6.60
N SER A 24 -10.41 -7.90 7.47
CA SER A 24 -11.73 -8.44 7.86
C SER A 24 -12.61 -7.38 8.51
N TRP A 25 -12.13 -6.72 9.57
CA TRP A 25 -12.92 -5.71 10.28
C TRP A 25 -12.95 -4.39 9.53
N LEU A 26 -11.89 -4.04 8.79
CA LEU A 26 -11.87 -2.83 7.97
C LEU A 26 -12.96 -2.87 6.91
N LYS A 27 -13.11 -3.99 6.19
CA LYS A 27 -14.18 -4.13 5.19
C LYS A 27 -15.56 -3.96 5.81
N GLU A 28 -15.83 -4.68 6.90
CA GLU A 28 -17.11 -4.60 7.61
C GLU A 28 -17.40 -3.17 8.07
N MET A 29 -16.41 -2.49 8.66
CA MET A 29 -16.56 -1.10 9.08
C MET A 29 -16.86 -0.19 7.89
N LEU A 30 -16.06 -0.26 6.82
CA LEU A 30 -16.17 0.64 5.67
C LEU A 30 -17.47 0.45 4.89
N GLU A 31 -17.95 -0.79 4.77
CA GLU A 31 -19.25 -1.11 4.18
C GLU A 31 -20.40 -0.51 5.01
N ASN A 32 -20.35 -0.69 6.34
CA ASN A 32 -21.37 -0.16 7.24
C ASN A 32 -21.38 1.38 7.34
N THR A 33 -20.20 2.01 7.31
CA THR A 33 -20.07 3.48 7.42
C THR A 33 -20.09 4.19 6.08
N LYS A 34 -20.15 3.46 4.95
CA LYS A 34 -20.05 3.99 3.59
C LYS A 34 -18.82 4.88 3.39
N SER A 35 -17.70 4.48 3.97
CA SER A 35 -16.45 5.25 3.96
C SER A 35 -15.48 4.80 2.87
N TRP A 36 -16.00 4.12 1.84
CA TRP A 36 -15.27 3.87 0.60
C TRP A 36 -15.26 5.13 -0.27
N VAL A 37 -14.08 5.46 -0.80
CA VAL A 37 -13.86 6.58 -1.71
C VAL A 37 -13.42 6.00 -3.05
N GLU A 38 -14.05 6.46 -4.12
CA GLU A 38 -13.70 6.07 -5.48
C GLU A 38 -12.33 6.62 -5.86
N VAL A 39 -11.52 5.77 -6.49
CA VAL A 39 -10.21 6.08 -7.04
C VAL A 39 -10.29 5.99 -8.56
N SER A 40 -9.37 6.68 -9.26
CA SER A 40 -9.15 6.43 -10.68
C SER A 40 -8.95 4.94 -10.98
N ASP A 41 -9.34 4.50 -12.17
CA ASP A 41 -9.32 3.10 -12.64
C ASP A 41 -10.35 2.17 -11.96
N ASP A 42 -11.56 2.66 -11.71
CA ASP A 42 -12.70 1.90 -11.16
C ASP A 42 -12.35 1.18 -9.83
N GLY A 43 -11.54 1.83 -8.99
CA GLY A 43 -11.06 1.29 -7.72
C GLY A 43 -11.73 1.95 -6.51
N TYR A 44 -11.65 1.31 -5.35
CA TYR A 44 -12.10 1.90 -4.10
C TYR A 44 -11.00 1.87 -3.05
N ARG A 45 -10.86 2.96 -2.31
CA ARG A 45 -9.97 3.05 -1.15
C ARG A 45 -10.75 3.42 0.11
N PRO A 46 -10.25 3.11 1.31
CA PRO A 46 -10.81 3.65 2.54
C PRO A 46 -10.70 5.18 2.59
N SER A 47 -11.52 5.83 3.41
CA SER A 47 -11.52 7.30 3.53
C SER A 47 -10.15 7.86 3.92
N SER A 48 -9.85 9.07 3.42
CA SER A 48 -8.56 9.72 3.61
C SER A 48 -8.23 9.92 5.09
N HIS A 49 -9.19 10.33 5.93
CA HIS A 49 -9.06 10.33 7.39
C HIS A 49 -8.55 9.01 7.99
N LEU A 50 -9.10 7.86 7.56
CA LEU A 50 -8.69 6.56 8.10
C LEU A 50 -7.26 6.23 7.68
N ILE A 51 -6.93 6.46 6.40
CA ILE A 51 -5.59 6.23 5.87
C ILE A 51 -4.59 7.10 6.63
N ILE A 52 -4.81 8.42 6.71
CA ILE A 52 -3.94 9.38 7.42
C ILE A 52 -3.77 8.96 8.89
N GLY A 53 -4.86 8.61 9.58
CA GLY A 53 -4.82 8.14 10.96
C GLY A 53 -3.91 6.93 11.12
N ALA A 54 -4.08 5.90 10.29
CA ALA A 54 -3.26 4.68 10.35
C ALA A 54 -1.77 4.97 10.06
N ILE A 55 -1.47 5.64 8.95
CA ILE A 55 -0.08 5.88 8.53
C ILE A 55 0.67 6.82 9.48
N SER A 56 -0.03 7.74 10.15
CA SER A 56 0.59 8.64 11.13
C SER A 56 1.17 7.90 12.34
N VAL A 57 0.62 6.71 12.66
CA VAL A 57 1.13 5.82 13.71
C VAL A 57 2.23 4.91 13.17
N LEU A 58 2.09 4.42 11.94
CA LEU A 58 3.02 3.46 11.32
C LEU A 58 4.34 4.10 10.86
N GLU A 59 4.34 5.39 10.55
CA GLU A 59 5.52 6.12 10.07
C GLU A 59 5.70 7.43 10.87
N PRO A 60 6.50 7.40 11.96
CA PRO A 60 6.72 8.58 12.79
C PRO A 60 7.30 9.77 12.03
N ASN A 61 8.11 9.53 10.99
CA ASN A 61 8.73 10.59 10.18
C ASN A 61 7.71 11.33 9.30
N LEU A 62 6.51 10.77 9.11
CA LEU A 62 5.43 11.42 8.36
C LEU A 62 4.90 12.66 9.10
N ARG A 63 5.04 12.72 10.43
CA ARG A 63 4.53 13.82 11.25
C ARG A 63 5.07 15.18 10.82
N ASP A 64 6.35 15.24 10.45
CA ASP A 64 7.01 16.46 10.00
C ASP A 64 6.45 16.99 8.68
N TRP A 65 5.81 16.13 7.88
CA TRP A 65 5.18 16.47 6.61
C TRP A 65 3.67 16.75 6.72
N LEU A 66 2.97 16.12 7.67
CA LEU A 66 1.52 16.31 7.82
C LEU A 66 1.16 17.73 8.25
N ILE A 67 1.95 18.36 9.12
CA ILE A 67 1.71 19.74 9.56
C ILE A 67 1.68 20.71 8.36
N PRO A 68 2.74 20.81 7.54
CA PRO A 68 2.72 21.72 6.40
C PRO A 68 1.68 21.34 5.34
N PHE A 69 1.35 20.05 5.16
CA PHE A 69 0.27 19.66 4.26
C PHE A 69 -1.08 20.22 4.72
N CYS A 70 -1.42 20.08 5.99
CA CYS A 70 -2.66 20.63 6.55
C CYS A 70 -2.72 22.17 6.47
N GLU A 71 -1.59 22.86 6.63
CA GLU A 71 -1.54 24.33 6.53
C GLU A 71 -1.65 24.84 5.09
N LEU A 72 -1.11 24.11 4.12
CA LEU A 72 -1.13 24.49 2.69
C LEU A 72 -2.41 24.07 1.96
N ASN A 73 -3.00 22.93 2.32
CA ASN A 73 -4.19 22.40 1.70
C ASN A 73 -4.99 21.52 2.67
N SER A 74 -6.23 21.90 2.95
CA SER A 74 -7.13 21.15 3.84
C SER A 74 -7.85 19.98 3.16
N GLU A 75 -7.73 19.82 1.84
CA GLU A 75 -8.36 18.73 1.11
C GLU A 75 -7.60 17.42 1.33
N GLU A 76 -8.12 16.59 2.23
CA GLU A 76 -7.55 15.32 2.66
C GLU A 76 -7.21 14.36 1.49
N ASP A 77 -8.05 14.33 0.46
CA ASP A 77 -7.84 13.50 -0.73
C ASP A 77 -6.60 13.93 -1.52
N SER A 78 -6.29 15.23 -1.52
CA SER A 78 -5.07 15.74 -2.15
C SER A 78 -3.84 15.29 -1.38
N ILE A 79 -3.92 15.22 -0.04
CA ILE A 79 -2.84 14.71 0.80
C ILE A 79 -2.58 13.23 0.49
N ILE A 80 -3.62 12.40 0.41
CA ILE A 80 -3.50 10.98 0.05
C ILE A 80 -2.85 10.78 -1.33
N LYS A 81 -3.22 11.60 -2.33
CA LYS A 81 -2.59 11.59 -3.66
C LYS A 81 -1.10 11.93 -3.60
N VAL A 82 -0.73 12.98 -2.88
CA VAL A 82 0.68 13.42 -2.73
C VAL A 82 1.52 12.32 -2.05
N LEU A 83 0.96 11.67 -1.03
CA LEU A 83 1.57 10.54 -0.34
C LEU A 83 1.66 9.26 -1.19
N GLY A 84 1.03 9.22 -2.37
CA GLY A 84 1.01 8.03 -3.23
C GLY A 84 0.16 6.89 -2.69
N LEU A 85 -0.84 7.20 -1.85
CA LEU A 85 -1.75 6.25 -1.22
C LEU A 85 -3.13 6.23 -1.88
N ASP A 86 -3.28 6.93 -3.00
CA ASP A 86 -4.50 6.97 -3.80
C ASP A 86 -4.59 5.76 -4.74
N PHE A 87 -4.84 4.58 -4.18
CA PHE A 87 -5.00 3.34 -4.93
C PHE A 87 -5.95 2.39 -4.21
N ASP A 88 -6.48 1.41 -4.96
CA ASP A 88 -7.30 0.33 -4.43
C ASP A 88 -6.40 -0.73 -3.74
N PRO A 89 -6.50 -0.89 -2.40
CA PRO A 89 -5.65 -1.83 -1.68
C PRO A 89 -5.96 -3.29 -2.02
N GLU A 90 -7.19 -3.62 -2.41
CA GLU A 90 -7.59 -4.97 -2.80
C GLU A 90 -6.91 -5.36 -4.12
N LYS A 91 -6.92 -4.45 -5.11
CA LYS A 91 -6.25 -4.68 -6.40
C LYS A 91 -4.74 -4.83 -6.22
N GLU A 92 -4.11 -4.00 -5.38
CA GLU A 92 -2.68 -4.06 -5.16
C GLU A 92 -2.25 -5.31 -4.37
N LEU A 93 -3.04 -5.77 -3.40
CA LEU A 93 -2.80 -7.05 -2.72
C LEU A 93 -2.96 -8.25 -3.66
N ALA A 94 -3.95 -8.24 -4.55
CA ALA A 94 -4.12 -9.26 -5.57
C ALA A 94 -2.91 -9.32 -6.53
N LYS A 95 -2.37 -8.15 -6.91
CA LYS A 95 -1.15 -8.04 -7.70
C LYS A 95 0.06 -8.66 -6.97
N ARG A 96 0.28 -8.34 -5.68
CA ARG A 96 1.34 -8.94 -4.87
C ARG A 96 1.25 -10.46 -4.81
N THR A 97 0.03 -10.98 -4.65
CA THR A 97 -0.20 -12.43 -4.61
C THR A 97 0.15 -13.09 -5.95
N LYS A 98 -0.27 -12.45 -7.06
CA LYS A 98 0.05 -12.92 -8.40
C LYS A 98 1.57 -12.91 -8.65
N GLU A 99 2.25 -11.83 -8.28
CA GLU A 99 3.71 -11.72 -8.40
C GLU A 99 4.44 -12.80 -7.58
N ALA A 100 4.00 -13.03 -6.33
CA ALA A 100 4.55 -14.09 -5.49
C ALA A 100 4.34 -15.49 -6.12
N SER A 101 3.15 -15.78 -6.66
CA SER A 101 2.88 -17.05 -7.34
C SER A 101 3.73 -17.22 -8.61
N ASN A 102 3.95 -16.15 -9.38
CA ASN A 102 4.78 -16.19 -10.57
C ASN A 102 6.24 -16.49 -10.22
N LEU A 103 6.77 -15.82 -9.19
CA LEU A 103 8.12 -16.07 -8.69
C LEU A 103 8.29 -17.52 -8.22
N GLN A 104 7.28 -18.07 -7.54
CA GLN A 104 7.30 -19.47 -7.11
C GLN A 104 7.27 -20.42 -8.32
N ASN A 105 6.48 -20.12 -9.35
CA ASN A 105 6.48 -20.89 -10.60
C ASN A 105 7.84 -20.85 -11.31
N TYR A 106 8.49 -19.68 -11.38
CA TYR A 106 9.85 -19.56 -11.91
C TYR A 106 10.89 -20.30 -11.05
N GLN A 107 10.72 -20.34 -9.73
CA GLN A 107 11.62 -21.08 -8.85
C GLN A 107 11.49 -22.59 -9.00
N SER A 108 10.28 -23.05 -9.32
CA SER A 108 9.90 -24.46 -9.52
C SER A 108 10.06 -24.94 -10.97
N ASP A 109 10.57 -24.08 -11.87
CA ASP A 109 10.75 -24.41 -13.28
C ASP A 109 11.89 -25.44 -13.42
N PRO A 110 11.62 -26.65 -13.93
CA PRO A 110 12.62 -27.71 -14.06
C PRO A 110 13.88 -27.27 -14.81
N TYR A 111 13.74 -26.39 -15.81
CA TYR A 111 14.88 -25.88 -16.58
C TYR A 111 15.78 -24.94 -15.77
N LEU A 112 15.20 -24.13 -14.88
CA LEU A 112 15.97 -23.22 -14.03
C LEU A 112 16.62 -23.97 -12.85
N GLU A 113 16.01 -25.07 -12.41
CA GLU A 113 16.56 -25.95 -11.40
C GLU A 113 17.80 -26.70 -11.91
N GLU A 114 17.77 -27.19 -13.16
CA GLU A 114 18.93 -27.77 -13.83
C GLU A 114 20.10 -26.77 -13.97
N ILE A 115 19.82 -25.51 -14.36
CA ILE A 115 20.85 -24.46 -14.46
C ILE A 115 21.46 -24.14 -13.10
N ARG A 116 20.67 -24.11 -12.01
CA ARG A 116 21.20 -23.88 -10.65
C ARG A 116 22.12 -25.02 -10.20
N GLN A 117 21.75 -26.27 -10.48
CA GLN A 117 22.58 -27.43 -10.12
C GLN A 117 23.88 -27.50 -10.93
N GLN A 118 23.86 -27.10 -12.20
CA GLN A 118 25.07 -27.06 -13.03
C GLN A 118 26.10 -26.01 -12.56
N ASN A 119 25.66 -24.89 -11.99
CA ASN A 119 26.55 -23.83 -11.50
C ASN A 119 27.06 -24.06 -10.07
N GLN A 120 26.66 -25.15 -9.41
CA GLN A 120 27.12 -25.53 -8.06
C GLN A 120 28.22 -26.61 -8.06
N ASN A 121 28.57 -27.16 -9.23
CA ASN A 121 29.70 -28.06 -9.45
C ASN A 121 30.88 -27.34 -10.10
#